data_AF-A0AAQ0YQI0-F1
#
_entry.id   AF-A0AAQ0YQI0-F1
#
_cell.length_a   1.000
_cell.length_b   1.000
_cell.length_c   1.000
_cell.angle_alpha   90.00
_cell.angle_beta   90.00
_cell.angle_gamma   90.00
#
_symmetry.space_group_name_H-M   'P 1'
#
loop_
_entity.id
_entity.type
_entity.pdbx_description
1 polymer ?
#
loop_
_entity_poly.entity_id
_entity_poly.type
_entity_poly.pdbx_seq_one_letter_code
_entity_poly.pdbx_strand_id
1 'polypeptide(L)'
;MLQTKEYPHYALACVKVWLYPPILMRQIRFFYDYRGQPIGYVTWAFLSDDVVDKLKHDPRFILHDSEWNEGCNVWIMDFVAISGYARDLVGKLAESEFLDCALVKSARRRTDGTLGRVSNWRRRSIGEAPVHD
;
A
#
# COMPACT_ATOMS: atom_id res chain seq x y z
N MET A 1 0.02 6.61 1.87
CA MET A 1 -0.47 7.80 1.13
C MET A 1 -0.56 7.46 -0.35
N LEU A 2 -1.38 8.18 -1.11
CA LEU A 2 -1.54 7.99 -2.55
C LEU A 2 -1.52 9.38 -3.17
N GLN A 3 -0.38 9.81 -3.70
CA GLN A 3 -0.16 11.09 -4.39
C GLN A 3 -1.10 12.22 -3.91
N THR A 4 -0.99 12.63 -2.64
CA THR A 4 -1.60 13.89 -2.22
C THR A 4 -0.69 15.03 -2.68
N LYS A 5 -1.25 16.20 -2.98
CA LYS A 5 -0.45 17.42 -3.23
C LYS A 5 0.48 17.75 -2.06
N GLU A 6 0.20 17.19 -0.88
CA GLU A 6 0.94 17.41 0.36
C GLU A 6 2.14 16.47 0.55
N TYR A 7 2.26 15.41 -0.26
CA TYR A 7 3.37 14.46 -0.12
C TYR A 7 4.77 15.14 -0.12
N PRO A 8 5.05 16.14 -0.99
CA PRO A 8 6.32 16.86 -0.99
C PRO A 8 6.54 17.76 0.24
N HIS A 9 5.49 18.05 1.02
CA HIS A 9 5.55 18.97 2.16
C HIS A 9 5.77 18.27 3.50
N TYR A 10 5.83 16.94 3.53
CA TYR A 10 6.16 16.22 4.76
C TYR A 10 7.62 16.45 5.15
N ALA A 11 7.84 16.58 6.47
CA ALA A 11 9.17 16.70 7.01
C ALA A 11 10.02 15.46 6.67
N LEU A 12 11.31 15.64 6.40
CA LEU A 12 12.22 14.53 6.09
C LEU A 12 12.24 13.46 7.20
N ALA A 13 12.01 13.84 8.45
CA ALA A 13 11.88 12.90 9.57
C ALA A 13 10.75 11.87 9.37
N CYS A 14 9.67 12.21 8.66
CA CYS A 14 8.57 11.30 8.34
C CYS A 14 9.03 10.16 7.42
N VAL A 15 10.03 10.39 6.56
CA VAL A 15 10.60 9.36 5.69
C VAL A 15 11.16 8.21 6.52
N LYS A 16 11.85 8.51 7.63
CA LYS A 16 12.35 7.47 8.54
C LYS A 16 11.19 6.65 9.12
N VAL A 17 10.15 7.31 9.62
CA VAL A 17 9.00 6.63 10.23
C VAL A 17 8.26 5.74 9.23
N TRP A 18 8.13 6.16 7.97
CA TRP A 18 7.31 5.47 6.98
C TRP A 18 8.05 4.47 6.11
N LEU A 19 9.35 4.68 5.86
CA LEU A 19 10.13 3.81 4.98
C LEU A 19 11.07 2.89 5.74
N TYR A 20 11.53 3.24 6.94
CA TYR A 20 12.46 2.38 7.68
C TYR A 20 11.88 1.00 8.00
N PRO A 21 10.67 0.88 8.59
CA PRO A 21 10.11 -0.43 8.89
C PRO A 21 9.85 -1.32 7.66
N PRO A 22 9.19 -0.85 6.58
CA PRO A 22 8.95 -1.70 5.42
C PRO A 22 10.22 -2.07 4.67
N ILE A 23 11.26 -1.22 4.68
CA ILE A 23 12.57 -1.60 4.11
C ILE A 23 13.16 -2.76 4.92
N LEU A 24 13.18 -2.66 6.25
CA LEU A 24 13.73 -3.70 7.12
C LEU A 24 13.03 -5.04 6.93
N MET A 25 11.71 -5.01 6.75
CA MET A 25 10.87 -6.21 6.59
C MET A 25 10.74 -6.66 5.13
N ARG A 26 11.40 -5.99 4.17
CA ARG A 26 11.25 -6.22 2.72
C ARG A 26 9.81 -6.10 2.22
N GLN A 27 9.01 -5.29 2.89
CA GLN A 27 7.62 -4.98 2.55
C GLN A 27 7.53 -3.66 1.76
N ILE A 28 8.43 -3.53 0.79
CA ILE A 28 8.54 -2.39 -0.10
C ILE A 28 8.89 -2.86 -1.50
N ARG A 29 8.26 -2.28 -2.52
CA ARG A 29 8.59 -2.52 -3.92
C ARG A 29 8.73 -1.21 -4.67
N PHE A 30 9.85 -1.05 -5.37
CA PHE A 30 10.06 0.03 -6.33
C PHE A 30 9.70 -0.43 -7.74
N PHE A 31 9.18 0.51 -8.52
CA PHE A 31 8.86 0.31 -9.92
C PHE A 31 9.74 1.20 -10.77
N TYR A 32 10.18 0.64 -11.91
CA TYR A 32 11.09 1.30 -12.81
C TYR A 32 10.51 1.31 -14.23
N ASP A 33 10.82 2.34 -15.00
CA ASP A 33 10.56 2.38 -16.44
C ASP A 33 11.59 1.53 -17.22
N TYR A 34 11.44 1.50 -18.54
CA TYR A 34 12.34 0.77 -19.44
C TYR A 34 13.78 1.30 -19.46
N ARG A 35 14.01 2.50 -18.93
CA ARG A 35 15.34 3.13 -18.79
C ARG A 35 15.94 2.91 -17.40
N GLY A 36 15.26 2.17 -16.53
CA GLY A 36 15.69 1.92 -15.16
C GLY A 36 15.43 3.09 -14.20
N GLN A 37 14.61 4.08 -14.57
CA GLN A 37 14.29 5.18 -13.68
C GLN A 37 13.11 4.88 -12.76
N PRO A 38 13.19 5.23 -11.46
CA PRO A 38 12.11 4.96 -10.52
C PRO A 38 10.87 5.78 -10.89
N ILE A 39 9.77 5.08 -11.16
CA ILE A 39 8.46 5.66 -11.50
C ILE A 39 7.44 5.53 -10.37
N GLY A 40 7.82 4.90 -9.27
CA GLY A 40 6.98 4.77 -8.09
C GLY A 40 7.49 3.74 -7.10
N TYR A 41 6.81 3.65 -5.96
CA TYR A 41 6.97 2.59 -5.00
C TYR A 41 5.67 2.32 -4.26
N VAL A 42 5.65 1.19 -3.56
CA VAL A 42 4.58 0.78 -2.67
C VAL A 42 5.17 0.15 -1.41
N THR A 43 4.51 0.38 -0.28
CA THR A 43 4.79 -0.33 0.98
C THR A 43 3.51 -0.97 1.49
N TRP A 44 3.66 -2.12 2.15
CA TRP A 44 2.53 -2.80 2.78
C TRP A 44 2.88 -3.30 4.17
N ALA A 45 1.85 -3.66 4.92
CA ALA A 45 1.97 -4.23 6.26
C ALA A 45 1.03 -5.43 6.42
N PHE A 46 1.46 -6.39 7.23
CA PHE A 46 0.65 -7.52 7.68
C PHE A 46 0.21 -7.26 9.11
N LEU A 47 -1.04 -6.82 9.28
CA LEU A 47 -1.57 -6.30 10.53
C LEU A 47 -2.39 -7.34 11.29
N SER A 48 -2.30 -7.32 12.61
CA SER A 48 -3.25 -8.00 13.50
C SER A 48 -4.62 -7.30 13.45
N ASP A 49 -5.67 -7.98 13.92
CA ASP A 49 -7.01 -7.38 13.96
C ASP A 49 -7.07 -6.16 14.89
N ASP A 50 -6.35 -6.20 16.02
CA ASP A 50 -6.27 -5.09 16.98
C ASP A 50 -5.58 -3.86 16.37
N VAL A 51 -4.50 -4.05 15.60
CA VAL A 51 -3.82 -2.96 14.91
C VAL A 51 -4.67 -2.39 13.77
N VAL A 52 -5.43 -3.25 13.07
CA VAL A 52 -6.41 -2.78 12.07
C VAL A 52 -7.49 -1.92 12.72
N ASP A 53 -7.94 -2.28 13.92
CA ASP A 53 -8.94 -1.51 14.65
C ASP A 53 -8.41 -0.12 15.03
N LYS A 54 -7.21 -0.05 15.63
CA LYS A 54 -6.52 1.22 15.93
C LYS A 54 -6.32 2.06 14.68
N LEU A 55 -5.87 1.46 13.57
CA LEU A 55 -5.65 2.14 12.29
C LEU A 55 -6.92 2.84 11.78
N LYS A 56 -8.09 2.21 11.98
CA LYS A 56 -9.38 2.75 11.54
C LYS A 56 -9.92 3.83 12.46
N HIS A 57 -9.75 3.67 13.77
CA HIS A 57 -10.49 4.47 14.75
C HIS A 57 -9.66 5.56 15.42
N ASP A 58 -8.34 5.45 15.47
CA ASP A 58 -7.46 6.49 16.01
C ASP A 58 -6.87 7.36 14.86
N PRO A 59 -7.26 8.65 14.78
CA PRO A 59 -6.76 9.58 13.76
C PRO A 59 -5.26 9.84 13.83
N ARG A 60 -4.64 9.60 14.99
CA ARG A 60 -3.22 9.86 15.26
C ARG A 60 -2.39 8.58 15.31
N PHE A 61 -3.00 7.43 15.03
CA PHE A 61 -2.31 6.15 15.13
C PHE A 61 -1.19 6.03 14.10
N ILE A 62 -0.01 5.71 14.61
CA ILE A 62 1.21 5.39 13.87
C ILE A 62 1.62 4.00 14.32
N LEU A 63 1.93 3.13 13.36
CA LEU A 63 2.37 1.77 13.64
C LEU A 63 3.72 1.80 14.37
N HIS A 64 3.85 0.98 15.40
CA HIS A 64 5.15 0.59 15.93
C HIS A 64 5.85 -0.35 14.95
N ASP A 65 7.19 -0.39 14.96
CA ASP A 65 7.97 -1.21 14.02
C ASP A 65 7.55 -2.68 14.03
N SER A 66 7.25 -3.25 15.21
CA SER A 66 6.78 -4.65 15.33
C SER A 66 5.40 -4.89 14.71
N GLU A 67 4.55 -3.85 14.62
CA GLU A 67 3.18 -3.96 14.14
C GLU A 67 3.10 -4.07 12.61
N TRP A 68 4.21 -3.88 11.89
CA TRP A 68 4.25 -3.98 10.43
C TRP A 68 4.11 -5.41 9.90
N ASN A 69 4.37 -6.43 10.72
CA ASN A 69 4.37 -7.84 10.31
C ASN A 69 3.88 -8.79 11.41
N GLU A 70 2.73 -8.49 12.01
CA GLU A 70 2.21 -9.21 13.18
C GLU A 70 0.86 -9.91 12.98
N GLY A 71 0.33 -9.95 11.75
CA GLY A 71 -0.94 -10.62 11.49
C GLY A 71 -1.16 -11.02 10.04
N CYS A 72 -2.43 -11.21 9.66
CA CYS A 72 -2.80 -11.70 8.33
C CYS A 72 -3.52 -10.65 7.47
N ASN A 73 -3.83 -9.47 8.02
CA ASN A 73 -4.49 -8.42 7.26
C ASN A 73 -3.48 -7.63 6.44
N VAL A 74 -3.51 -7.78 5.12
CA VAL A 74 -2.62 -7.02 4.23
C VAL A 74 -3.17 -5.62 3.96
N TRP A 75 -2.39 -4.60 4.29
CA TRP A 75 -2.70 -3.20 4.05
C TRP A 75 -1.61 -2.49 3.27
N ILE A 76 -1.98 -1.83 2.18
CA ILE A 76 -1.09 -0.87 1.50
C ILE A 76 -1.00 0.38 2.38
N MET A 77 0.20 0.65 2.87
CA MET A 77 0.48 1.78 3.77
C MET A 77 0.87 3.02 2.97
N ASP A 78 1.66 2.82 1.92
CA ASP A 78 2.05 3.88 1.00
C ASP A 78 2.10 3.41 -0.44
N PHE A 79 1.70 4.29 -1.36
CA PHE A 79 1.79 4.06 -2.80
C PHE A 79 2.02 5.40 -3.49
N VAL A 80 3.20 5.54 -4.06
CA VAL A 80 3.60 6.72 -4.81
C VAL A 80 3.87 6.28 -6.24
N ALA A 81 3.31 7.01 -7.19
CA ALA A 81 3.61 6.84 -8.60
C ALA A 81 3.98 8.21 -9.18
N ILE A 82 4.62 8.25 -10.33
CA ILE A 82 4.65 9.44 -11.18
C ILE A 82 3.30 9.54 -11.91
N SER A 83 2.85 10.77 -12.19
CA SER A 83 1.61 11.00 -12.96
C SER A 83 1.58 10.16 -14.24
N GLY A 84 0.44 9.55 -14.54
CA GLY A 84 0.26 8.64 -15.68
C GLY A 84 0.58 7.16 -15.39
N TYR A 85 1.44 6.84 -14.43
CA TYR A 85 1.85 5.45 -14.17
C TYR A 85 1.00 4.73 -13.12
N ALA A 86 0.21 5.45 -12.32
CA ALA A 86 -0.50 4.88 -11.17
C ALA A 86 -1.34 3.64 -11.54
N ARG A 87 -2.11 3.69 -12.64
CA ARG A 87 -2.97 2.58 -13.07
C ARG A 87 -2.16 1.32 -13.43
N ASP A 88 -1.05 1.50 -14.14
CA ASP A 88 -0.21 0.39 -14.59
C ASP A 88 0.52 -0.26 -13.41
N LEU A 89 1.00 0.54 -12.46
CA LEU A 89 1.66 0.03 -11.26
C LEU A 89 0.71 -0.75 -10.36
N VAL A 90 -0.56 -0.33 -10.30
CA VAL A 90 -1.63 -1.07 -9.61
C VAL A 90 -1.87 -2.44 -10.22
N GLY A 91 -1.87 -2.55 -11.56
CA GLY A 91 -1.97 -3.84 -12.24
C GLY A 91 -0.80 -4.76 -11.90
N LYS A 92 0.43 -4.25 -12.03
CA LYS A 92 1.66 -4.99 -11.72
C LYS A 92 1.70 -5.50 -10.28
N LEU A 93 1.24 -4.69 -9.33
CA LEU A 93 1.20 -5.06 -7.91
C LEU A 93 0.33 -6.30 -7.64
N ALA A 94 -0.86 -6.33 -8.24
CA ALA A 94 -1.78 -7.44 -8.08
C ALA A 94 -1.25 -8.75 -8.69
N GLU A 95 -0.32 -8.65 -9.65
CA GLU A 95 0.28 -9.77 -10.36
C GLU A 95 1.60 -10.28 -9.73
N SER A 96 2.21 -9.55 -8.79
CA SER A 96 3.52 -9.93 -8.22
C SER A 96 3.52 -10.10 -6.70
N GLU A 97 3.27 -9.04 -5.92
CA GLU A 97 3.55 -9.04 -4.47
C GLU A 97 2.40 -9.62 -3.64
N PHE A 98 1.20 -9.71 -4.21
CA PHE A 98 -0.03 -10.08 -3.49
C PHE A 98 -0.67 -11.36 -4.03
N LEU A 99 0.10 -12.22 -4.70
CA LEU A 99 -0.41 -13.44 -5.34
C LEU A 99 -1.11 -14.39 -4.35
N ASP A 100 -0.56 -14.52 -3.14
CA ASP A 100 -1.09 -15.39 -2.09
C ASP A 100 -2.09 -14.67 -1.17
N CYS A 101 -2.42 -13.41 -1.47
CA CYS A 101 -3.27 -12.57 -0.63
C CYS A 101 -4.69 -12.52 -1.20
N ALA A 102 -5.65 -13.16 -0.52
CA ALA A 102 -7.05 -13.17 -0.95
C ALA A 102 -7.69 -11.75 -0.97
N LEU A 103 -7.21 -10.86 -0.09
CA LEU A 103 -7.71 -9.50 0.04
C LEU A 103 -6.60 -8.57 0.51
N VAL A 104 -6.37 -7.50 -0.25
CA VAL A 104 -5.51 -6.40 0.16
C VAL A 104 -6.36 -5.15 0.37
N LYS A 105 -6.11 -4.41 1.45
CA LYS A 105 -6.86 -3.21 1.81
C LYS A 105 -5.98 -1.98 1.64
N SER A 106 -6.59 -0.84 1.35
CA SER A 106 -5.89 0.45 1.36
C SER A 106 -6.87 1.53 1.75
N ALA A 107 -6.41 2.56 2.45
CA ALA A 107 -7.22 3.74 2.69
C ALA A 107 -6.32 4.98 2.75
N ARG A 108 -6.92 6.15 2.53
CA ARG A 108 -6.25 7.42 2.72
C ARG A 108 -6.76 8.06 4.00
N ARG A 109 -5.88 8.59 4.83
CA ARG A 109 -6.30 9.51 5.89
C ARG A 109 -6.75 10.83 5.27
N ARG A 110 -7.79 11.43 5.85
CA ARG A 110 -8.21 12.80 5.55
C ARG A 110 -7.26 13.79 6.26
N THR A 111 -7.45 15.08 5.99
CA THR A 111 -6.66 16.16 6.62
C THR A 111 -6.80 16.19 8.15
N ASP A 112 -7.93 15.72 8.69
CA ASP A 112 -8.18 15.59 10.14
C ASP A 112 -7.60 14.28 10.74
N GLY A 113 -6.89 13.47 9.94
CA GLY A 113 -6.32 12.18 10.35
C GLY A 113 -7.31 11.02 10.30
N THR A 114 -8.62 11.24 10.17
CA THR A 114 -9.61 10.16 10.11
C THR A 114 -9.40 9.30 8.87
N LEU A 115 -9.66 8.00 9.01
CA LEU A 115 -9.54 7.09 7.87
C LEU A 115 -10.66 7.35 6.86
N GLY A 116 -10.27 7.58 5.60
CA GLY A 116 -11.17 7.66 4.47
C GLY A 116 -11.78 6.30 4.11
N ARG A 117 -12.45 6.26 2.95
CA ARG A 117 -13.05 5.02 2.45
C ARG A 117 -11.97 3.94 2.26
N VAL A 118 -12.17 2.78 2.87
CA VAL A 118 -11.35 1.59 2.64
C VAL A 118 -11.66 1.05 1.25
N SER A 119 -10.61 0.85 0.45
CA SER A 119 -10.65 0.19 -0.84
C SER A 119 -10.17 -1.24 -0.69
N ASN A 120 -10.90 -2.16 -1.32
CA ASN A 120 -10.59 -3.59 -1.32
C ASN A 120 -10.03 -3.96 -2.68
N TRP A 121 -8.85 -4.55 -2.67
CA TRP A 121 -8.14 -5.06 -3.83
C TRP A 121 -8.30 -6.56 -3.77
N ARG A 122 -9.11 -7.07 -4.69
CA ARG A 122 -9.29 -8.51 -4.88
C ARG A 122 -8.65 -8.86 -6.21
N ARG A 123 -7.99 -10.01 -6.26
CA ARG A 123 -7.64 -10.60 -7.54
C ARG A 123 -8.93 -10.73 -8.35
N ARG A 124 -8.92 -10.31 -9.62
CA ARG A 124 -9.90 -10.86 -10.56
C ARG A 124 -9.58 -12.34 -10.63
N SER A 125 -10.53 -13.19 -10.24
CA SER A 125 -10.40 -14.63 -10.49
C SER A 125 -9.94 -14.81 -11.93
N ILE A 126 -8.87 -15.57 -12.14
CA ILE A 126 -8.58 -16.10 -13.47
C ILE A 126 -9.75 -17.04 -13.76
N GLY A 127 -10.78 -16.51 -14.41
CA GLY A 127 -12.01 -17.21 -14.73
C GLY A 127 -12.22 -17.17 -16.23
N GLU A 128 -12.10 -18.34 -16.82
CA GLU A 128 -12.65 -18.77 -18.13
C GLU A 128 -12.07 -18.08 -19.38
N ALA A 129 -11.20 -18.83 -20.07
CA ALA A 129 -11.05 -18.66 -21.51
C ALA A 129 -12.44 -18.74 -22.15
N PRO A 130 -12.77 -17.89 -23.14
CA PRO A 130 -14.06 -17.97 -23.80
C PRO A 130 -14.13 -19.32 -24.51
N VAL A 131 -15.06 -20.18 -24.06
CA VAL A 131 -15.53 -21.29 -24.87
C VAL A 131 -16.25 -20.66 -26.04
N HIS A 132 -15.60 -20.66 -27.20
CA HIS A 132 -16.25 -20.38 -28.47
C HIS A 132 -17.09 -21.60 -28.81
N ASP A 133 -18.42 -21.46 -28.76
CA ASP A 133 -19.36 -22.28 -29.52
C ASP A 133 -19.43 -21.80 -30.97
#